data_AF-A0A520HPH1-F1
#
_entry.id   AF-A0A520HPH1-F1
#
_cell.length_a   1.000
_cell.length_b   1.000
_cell.length_c   1.000
_cell.angle_alpha   90.00
_cell.angle_beta   90.00
_cell.angle_gamma   90.00
#
_symmetry.space_group_name_H-M   'P 1'
#
loop_
_entity.id
_entity.type
_entity.pdbx_description
1 polymer ?
#
loop_
_entity_poly.entity_id
_entity_poly.type
_entity_poly.pdbx_seq_one_letter_code
_entity_poly.pdbx_strand_id
1 'polypeptide(L)'
;MTDVVSTVARLRSATASDHDAVDAGFGRYDLTDADDYRAFLTAHARALPAVEAWLAAIPGLAAVRSRRAALAEDLAALGEDMPAPMVFDLPPSTAAGWGAMYVVEGSRLGGIMLSRSVPEGM
;
A
#
# COMPACT_ATOMS: atom_id res chain seq x y z
N MET A 1 28.66 -21.88 -11.42
CA MET A 1 28.10 -21.29 -10.18
C MET A 1 26.74 -20.72 -10.53
N THR A 2 25.66 -21.45 -10.24
CA THR A 2 24.30 -20.93 -10.42
C THR A 2 24.11 -19.82 -9.40
N ASP A 3 23.97 -18.58 -9.89
CA ASP A 3 23.72 -17.42 -9.06
C ASP A 3 22.36 -17.61 -8.38
N VAL A 4 22.36 -17.82 -7.05
CA VAL A 4 21.13 -18.08 -6.31
C VAL A 4 20.44 -16.74 -6.10
N VAL A 5 19.52 -16.42 -7.01
CA VAL A 5 18.66 -15.24 -6.88
C VAL A 5 17.85 -15.34 -5.58
N SER A 6 17.97 -14.32 -4.73
CA SER A 6 17.29 -14.25 -3.43
C SER A 6 15.76 -14.26 -3.57
N THR A 7 15.04 -14.69 -2.52
CA THR A 7 13.58 -14.69 -2.50
C THR A 7 13.00 -13.30 -2.79
N VAL A 8 13.61 -12.25 -2.25
CA VAL A 8 13.21 -10.85 -2.51
C VAL A 8 13.39 -10.49 -3.98
N ALA A 9 14.51 -10.87 -4.60
CA ALA A 9 14.74 -10.61 -6.02
C ALA A 9 13.76 -11.39 -6.92
N ARG A 10 13.37 -12.62 -6.53
CA ARG A 10 12.32 -13.39 -7.21
C ARG A 10 10.96 -12.71 -7.11
N LEU A 11 10.56 -12.26 -5.92
CA LEU A 11 9.30 -11.53 -5.73
C LEU A 11 9.29 -10.25 -6.56
N ARG A 12 10.36 -9.43 -6.49
CA ARG A 12 10.49 -8.21 -7.28
C ARG A 12 10.34 -8.47 -8.78
N SER A 13 11.03 -9.49 -9.30
CA SER A 13 10.94 -9.84 -10.72
C SER A 13 9.55 -10.34 -11.10
N ALA A 14 8.93 -11.18 -10.26
CA ALA A 14 7.62 -11.75 -10.52
C ALA A 14 6.47 -10.72 -10.44
N THR A 15 6.63 -9.66 -9.63
CA THR A 15 5.60 -8.61 -9.46
C THR A 15 5.93 -7.31 -10.19
N ALA A 16 6.95 -7.30 -11.06
CA ALA A 16 7.43 -6.07 -11.70
C ALA A 16 6.35 -5.41 -12.56
N SER A 17 5.64 -6.18 -13.40
CA SER A 17 4.58 -5.64 -14.25
C SER A 17 3.39 -5.10 -13.45
N ASP A 18 3.04 -5.77 -12.35
CA ASP A 18 1.96 -5.32 -11.46
C ASP A 18 2.35 -4.03 -10.72
N HIS A 19 3.61 -3.94 -10.31
CA HIS A 19 4.17 -2.72 -9.72
C HIS A 19 4.13 -1.56 -10.73
N ASP A 20 4.59 -1.78 -11.96
CA ASP A 20 4.57 -0.75 -13.01
C ASP A 20 3.15 -0.28 -13.32
N ALA A 21 2.16 -1.18 -13.30
CA ALA A 21 0.76 -0.83 -13.49
C ALA A 21 0.19 0.01 -12.33
N VAL A 22 0.56 -0.31 -11.08
CA VAL A 22 0.21 0.48 -9.91
C VAL A 22 0.87 1.86 -10.00
N ASP A 23 2.17 1.94 -10.29
CA ASP A 23 2.91 3.19 -10.41
C ASP A 23 2.35 4.08 -11.52
N ALA A 24 2.04 3.53 -12.70
CA ALA A 24 1.39 4.30 -13.77
C ALA A 24 -0.01 4.77 -13.36
N GLY A 25 -0.74 3.94 -12.62
CA GLY A 25 -2.05 4.28 -12.08
C GLY A 25 -2.00 5.44 -11.10
N PHE A 26 -1.08 5.42 -10.14
CA PHE A 26 -0.96 6.44 -9.09
C PHE A 26 -0.14 7.66 -9.50
N GLY A 27 0.78 7.52 -10.47
CA GLY A 27 1.61 8.62 -10.98
C GLY A 27 0.84 9.68 -11.74
N ARG A 28 -0.47 9.47 -11.99
CA ARG A 28 -1.35 10.48 -12.58
C ARG A 28 -1.81 11.56 -11.58
N TYR A 29 -1.71 11.29 -10.27
CA TYR A 29 -2.17 12.21 -9.24
C TYR A 29 -1.13 13.30 -8.99
N ASP A 30 -1.55 14.56 -9.07
CA ASP A 30 -0.76 15.68 -8.59
C ASP A 30 -0.95 15.83 -7.07
N LEU A 31 0.05 15.43 -6.28
CA LEU A 31 -0.02 15.51 -4.82
C LEU A 31 0.11 16.94 -4.28
N THR A 32 0.30 17.94 -5.15
CA THR A 32 0.23 19.35 -4.79
C THR A 32 -1.17 19.95 -4.98
N ASP A 33 -2.06 19.21 -5.65
CA ASP A 33 -3.48 19.54 -5.77
C ASP A 33 -4.31 18.79 -4.72
N ALA A 34 -5.24 19.49 -4.08
CA ALA A 34 -5.99 18.94 -2.95
C ALA A 34 -7.01 17.86 -3.39
N ASP A 35 -7.60 17.97 -4.58
CA ASP A 35 -8.57 17.00 -5.07
C ASP A 35 -7.88 15.72 -5.52
N ASP A 36 -6.73 15.83 -6.19
CA ASP A 36 -5.90 14.69 -6.55
C ASP A 36 -5.28 14.00 -5.33
N TYR A 37 -4.83 14.76 -4.33
CA TYR A 37 -4.34 14.19 -3.07
C TYR A 37 -5.47 13.48 -2.30
N ARG A 38 -6.67 14.06 -2.23
CA ARG A 38 -7.86 13.41 -1.65
C ARG A 38 -8.18 12.11 -2.37
N ALA A 39 -8.14 12.10 -3.70
CA ALA A 39 -8.40 10.89 -4.49
C ALA A 39 -7.30 9.83 -4.27
N PHE A 40 -6.04 10.25 -4.19
CA PHE A 40 -4.89 9.40 -3.87
C PHE A 40 -5.07 8.73 -2.49
N LEU A 41 -5.37 9.51 -1.45
CA LEU A 41 -5.59 9.01 -0.09
C LEU A 41 -6.81 8.10 -0.01
N THR A 42 -7.91 8.45 -0.69
CA THR A 42 -9.12 7.63 -0.75
C THR A 42 -8.82 6.25 -1.33
N ALA A 43 -8.04 6.17 -2.42
CA ALA A 43 -7.64 4.90 -3.01
C ALA A 43 -6.81 4.05 -2.03
N HIS A 44 -5.87 4.66 -1.31
CA HIS A 44 -5.09 3.99 -0.26
C HIS A 44 -5.95 3.53 0.92
N ALA A 45 -6.89 4.36 1.36
CA ALA A 45 -7.82 4.06 2.45
C ALA A 45 -8.80 2.93 2.13
N ARG A 46 -9.08 2.68 0.85
CA ARG A 46 -9.84 1.50 0.42
C ARG A 46 -8.99 0.23 0.45
N ALA A 47 -7.74 0.29 -0.02
CA ALA A 47 -6.90 -0.89 -0.20
C ALA A 47 -6.15 -1.33 1.06
N LEU A 48 -5.47 -0.40 1.74
CA LEU A 48 -4.54 -0.73 2.82
C LEU A 48 -5.19 -1.33 4.05
N PRO A 49 -6.30 -0.78 4.59
CA PRO A 49 -6.96 -1.39 5.74
C PRO A 49 -7.46 -2.81 5.47
N ALA A 50 -7.88 -3.11 4.23
CA ALA A 50 -8.35 -4.45 3.86
C ALA A 50 -7.21 -5.49 3.92
N VAL A 51 -6.08 -5.21 3.27
CA VAL A 51 -4.93 -6.13 3.26
C VAL A 51 -4.24 -6.21 4.62
N GLU A 52 -4.17 -5.11 5.38
CA GLU A 52 -3.58 -5.08 6.73
C GLU A 52 -4.42 -5.92 7.71
N ALA A 53 -5.75 -5.83 7.65
CA ALA A 53 -6.64 -6.66 8.45
C ALA A 53 -6.56 -8.15 8.08
N TRP A 54 -6.49 -8.45 6.77
CA TRP A 54 -6.29 -9.83 6.29
C TRP A 54 -4.94 -10.41 6.76
N LEU A 55 -3.86 -9.62 6.69
CA LEU A 55 -2.53 -10.02 7.17
C LEU A 55 -2.51 -10.32 8.67
N ALA A 56 -3.22 -9.53 9.48
CA ALA A 56 -3.31 -9.75 10.92
C ALA A 56 -3.95 -11.10 11.30
N ALA A 57 -4.73 -11.69 10.38
CA ALA A 57 -5.34 -13.01 10.56
C ALA A 57 -4.43 -14.18 10.14
N ILE A 58 -3.26 -13.92 9.51
CA ILE A 58 -2.35 -14.98 9.06
C ILE A 58 -1.39 -15.40 10.19
N PRO A 59 -1.43 -16.66 10.67
CA PRO A 59 -0.57 -17.11 11.76
C PRO A 59 0.92 -17.12 11.38
N GLY A 60 1.78 -16.78 12.34
CA GLY A 60 3.23 -16.90 12.21
C GLY A 60 3.91 -15.75 11.44
N LEU A 61 3.14 -14.75 11.01
CA LEU A 61 3.68 -13.53 10.41
C LEU A 61 3.86 -12.43 11.45
N ALA A 62 4.89 -11.62 11.26
CA ALA A 62 5.09 -10.42 12.06
C ALA A 62 3.96 -9.40 11.78
N ALA A 63 3.59 -8.64 12.80
CA ALA A 63 2.59 -7.58 12.63
C ALA A 63 3.12 -6.48 11.69
N VAL A 64 2.34 -6.16 10.66
CA VAL A 64 2.59 -4.96 9.83
C VAL A 64 2.08 -3.73 10.56
N ARG A 65 2.81 -2.61 10.45
CA ARG A 65 2.36 -1.35 11.06
C ARG A 65 1.17 -0.81 10.27
N SER A 66 -0.02 -0.79 10.86
CA SER A 66 -1.20 -0.27 10.17
C SER A 66 -1.06 1.22 9.83
N ARG A 67 -1.57 1.61 8.66
CA ARG A 67 -1.68 3.01 8.20
C ARG A 67 -3.09 3.58 8.35
N ARG A 68 -4.04 2.80 8.85
CA ARG A 68 -5.45 3.19 8.93
C ARG A 68 -5.69 4.49 9.70
N ALA A 69 -5.00 4.69 10.83
CA ALA A 69 -5.17 5.89 11.65
C ALA A 69 -4.67 7.15 10.92
N ALA A 70 -3.45 7.10 10.37
CA ALA A 70 -2.88 8.21 9.58
C ALA A 70 -3.77 8.56 8.37
N LEU A 71 -4.23 7.56 7.63
CA LEU A 71 -5.16 7.78 6.51
C LEU A 71 -6.47 8.43 6.94
N ALA A 72 -7.00 8.08 8.12
CA ALA A 72 -8.21 8.69 8.65
C ALA A 72 -7.98 10.15 9.06
N GLU A 73 -6.84 10.45 9.65
CA GLU A 73 -6.44 11.82 10.03
C GLU A 73 -6.27 12.70 8.79
N ASP A 74 -5.53 12.22 7.77
CA ASP A 74 -5.30 12.96 6.54
C ASP A 74 -6.61 13.20 5.76
N LEU A 75 -7.48 12.18 5.65
CA LEU A 75 -8.79 12.36 5.01
C LEU A 75 -9.69 13.33 5.78
N ALA A 76 -9.70 13.25 7.12
CA ALA A 76 -10.48 14.17 7.95
C ALA A 76 -10.00 15.62 7.82
N ALA A 77 -8.68 15.85 7.68
CA ALA A 77 -8.12 17.18 7.43
C ALA A 77 -8.63 17.76 6.10
N LEU A 78 -8.87 16.90 5.10
CA LEU A 78 -9.48 17.26 3.83
C LEU A 78 -11.02 17.32 3.90
N GLY A 79 -11.64 16.97 5.02
CA GLY A 79 -13.10 16.92 5.18
C GLY A 79 -13.75 15.69 4.54
N GLU A 80 -13.00 14.61 4.32
CA GLU A 80 -13.53 13.30 3.93
C GLU A 80 -13.63 12.36 5.14
N ASP A 81 -14.64 11.49 5.08
CA ASP A 81 -14.71 10.32 5.96
C ASP A 81 -13.87 9.16 5.40
N MET A 82 -13.49 8.23 6.27
CA MET A 82 -12.85 6.99 5.84
C MET A 82 -13.79 6.19 4.93
N PRO A 83 -13.38 5.85 3.69
CA PRO A 83 -14.18 5.04 2.81
C PRO A 83 -14.29 3.59 3.33
N ALA A 84 -15.33 2.89 2.88
CA ALA A 84 -15.42 1.45 3.09
C ALA A 84 -14.20 0.75 2.44
N PRO A 85 -13.49 -0.14 3.17
CA PRO A 85 -12.41 -0.93 2.60
C PRO A 85 -12.90 -1.75 1.40
N MET A 86 -12.01 -1.96 0.43
CA MET A 86 -12.31 -2.88 -0.66
C MET A 86 -12.33 -4.33 -0.16
N VAL A 87 -12.97 -5.21 -0.92
CA VAL A 87 -12.92 -6.64 -0.66
C VAL A 87 -11.53 -7.16 -1.02
N PHE A 88 -10.85 -7.77 -0.04
CA PHE A 88 -9.59 -8.49 -0.24
C PHE A 88 -9.81 -9.97 0.09
N ASP A 89 -10.18 -10.74 -0.93
CA ASP A 89 -10.60 -12.14 -0.82
C ASP A 89 -9.58 -13.08 -1.48
N LEU A 90 -8.41 -13.20 -0.85
CA LEU A 90 -7.38 -14.14 -1.23
C LEU A 90 -7.41 -15.34 -0.29
N PRO A 91 -7.38 -16.60 -0.80
CA PRO A 91 -7.29 -17.78 0.05
C PRO A 91 -6.08 -17.69 1.01
N PRO A 92 -6.31 -17.74 2.33
CA PRO A 92 -5.25 -17.50 3.30
C PRO A 92 -4.27 -18.66 3.33
N SER A 93 -2.99 -18.33 3.23
CA SER A 93 -1.87 -19.25 3.48
C SER A 93 -0.66 -18.46 3.95
N THR A 94 0.28 -19.12 4.62
CA THR A 94 1.55 -18.48 5.02
C THR A 94 2.31 -17.92 3.81
N ALA A 95 2.29 -18.62 2.66
CA ALA A 95 2.92 -18.16 1.43
C ALA A 95 2.26 -16.88 0.87
N ALA A 96 0.92 -16.87 0.80
CA ALA A 96 0.17 -15.69 0.38
C ALA A 96 0.40 -14.51 1.34
N GLY A 97 0.48 -14.79 2.64
CA GLY A 97 0.78 -13.77 3.65
C GLY A 97 2.17 -13.15 3.51
N TRP A 98 3.22 -13.95 3.23
CA TRP A 98 4.54 -13.41 2.92
C TRP A 98 4.55 -12.55 1.64
N GLY A 99 3.79 -12.94 0.61
CA GLY A 99 3.63 -12.15 -0.61
C GLY A 99 2.94 -10.81 -0.36
N ALA A 100 1.81 -10.82 0.35
CA ALA A 100 1.09 -9.60 0.72
C ALA A 100 1.92 -8.69 1.64
N MET A 101 2.67 -9.26 2.59
CA MET A 101 3.58 -8.50 3.46
C MET A 101 4.71 -7.84 2.65
N TYR A 102 5.28 -8.55 1.67
CA TYR A 102 6.29 -7.97 0.77
C TYR A 102 5.75 -6.72 0.04
N VAL A 103 4.52 -6.79 -0.50
CA VAL A 103 3.88 -5.66 -1.18
C VAL A 103 3.57 -4.52 -0.20
N VAL A 104 2.97 -4.84 0.95
CA VAL A 104 2.59 -3.86 1.98
C VAL A 104 3.79 -3.11 2.52
N GLU A 105 4.87 -3.80 2.90
CA GLU A 105 6.07 -3.17 3.42
C GLU A 105 6.86 -2.45 2.31
N GLY A 106 6.90 -3.01 1.10
CA GLY A 106 7.50 -2.36 -0.07
C GLY A 106 6.85 -1.02 -0.42
N SER A 107 5.51 -0.95 -0.36
CA SER A 107 4.75 0.28 -0.64
C SER A 107 5.12 1.46 0.29
N ARG A 108 5.63 1.19 1.50
CA ARG A 108 6.05 2.25 2.43
C ARG A 108 7.25 3.03 1.90
N LEU A 109 8.18 2.36 1.23
CA LEU A 109 9.36 3.01 0.67
C LEU A 109 8.97 4.02 -0.42
N GLY A 110 8.04 3.64 -1.29
CA GLY A 110 7.44 4.55 -2.27
C GLY A 110 6.71 5.71 -1.60
N GLY A 111 5.93 5.43 -0.55
CA GLY A 111 5.22 6.45 0.24
C GLY A 111 6.13 7.51 0.85
N ILE A 112 7.33 7.15 1.33
CA ILE A 112 8.33 8.11 1.84
C ILE A 112 8.81 9.08 0.73
N MET A 113 8.90 8.60 -0.50
CA MET A 113 9.29 9.45 -1.64
C MET A 113 8.14 10.37 -2.03
N LEU A 114 6.92 9.85 -2.11
CA LEU A 114 5.71 10.60 -2.45
C LEU A 114 5.38 11.68 -1.40
N SER A 115 5.59 11.39 -0.11
CA SER A 115 5.29 12.35 0.96
C SER A 115 6.14 13.62 0.89
N ARG A 116 7.27 13.61 0.17
CA ARG A 116 8.12 14.80 -0.04
C ARG A 116 7.53 15.78 -1.05
N SER A 117 6.56 15.32 -1.85
CA SER A 117 5.85 16.13 -2.85
C SER A 117 4.56 16.73 -2.30
N VAL A 118 4.12 16.33 -1.10
CA VAL A 118 2.94 16.87 -0.44
C VAL A 118 3.33 18.20 0.24
N PRO A 119 2.66 19.33 -0.07
CA PRO A 119 2.92 20.62 0.57
C PRO A 119 2.60 20.61 2.08
N GLU A 120 3.23 21.50 2.84
CA GLU A 120 2.85 21.73 4.24
C GLU A 120 1.42 22.29 4.34
N GLY A 121 0.64 21.77 5.28
CA GLY A 121 -0.71 22.25 5.56
C GLY A 121 -1.79 21.74 4.61
N MET A 122 -1.45 20.78 3.74
CA MET A 122 -2.42 19.95 3.04
C MET A 122 -3.08 18.94 3.97
#